data_AF-A0A7I0JUJ0-F1
#
_entry.id   AF-A0A7I0JUJ0-F1
#
_cell.length_a   1.000
_cell.length_b   1.000
_cell.length_c   1.000
_cell.angle_alpha   90.00
_cell.angle_beta   90.00
_cell.angle_gamma   90.00
#
_symmetry.space_group_name_H-M   'P 1'
#
loop_
_entity.id
_entity.type
_entity.pdbx_description
1 polymer ?
#
loop_
_entity_poly.entity_id
_entity_poly.type
_entity_poly.pdbx_seq_one_letter_code
_entity_poly.pdbx_strand_id
1 'polypeptide(L)' 'MADKSDKNEAPAEPVAVDTKAGIFPQFRKLWNGGEHRNAINLANAEKLSEAEWAALHAEFPGIVAVINQ' A
#
# COMPACT_ATOMS: atom_id res chain seq x y z
N MET A 1 -21.02 13.14 37.74
CA MET A 1 -19.84 13.33 36.87
C MET A 1 -19.85 12.17 35.90
N ALA A 2 -20.18 12.42 34.63
CA ALA A 2 -20.34 11.38 33.62
C ALA A 2 -18.99 11.15 32.94
N ASP A 3 -18.32 10.08 33.35
CA ASP A 3 -17.21 9.49 32.62
C ASP A 3 -17.82 8.50 31.62
N LYS A 4 -17.67 8.79 30.33
CA LYS A 4 -17.84 7.81 29.25
C LYS A 4 -17.05 8.28 28.05
N SER A 5 -15.86 7.70 27.96
CA SER A 5 -15.07 7.54 26.78
C SER A 5 -15.94 7.18 25.59
N ASP A 6 -15.93 8.01 24.55
CA ASP A 6 -16.18 7.54 23.20
C ASP A 6 -15.05 8.10 22.35
N LYS A 7 -13.94 7.36 22.39
CA LYS A 7 -12.88 7.43 21.42
C LYS A 7 -13.47 6.84 20.13
N ASN A 8 -14.25 7.65 19.42
CA ASN A 8 -14.69 7.36 18.07
C ASN A 8 -13.47 7.49 17.15
N GLU A 9 -12.60 6.48 17.17
CA GLU A 9 -11.70 6.22 16.03
C GLU A 9 -12.62 5.90 14.86
N ALA A 10 -12.98 6.95 14.11
CA ALA A 10 -13.65 6.78 12.83
C ALA A 10 -12.87 5.73 12.05
N PRO A 11 -13.53 4.68 11.51
CA PRO A 11 -12.86 3.75 10.63
C PRO A 11 -12.25 4.60 9.53
N ALA A 12 -10.92 4.61 9.44
CA ALA A 12 -10.20 5.35 8.42
C ALA A 12 -10.91 5.04 7.10
N GLU A 13 -11.64 6.02 6.56
CA GLU A 13 -12.37 5.86 5.33
C GLU A 13 -11.37 5.24 4.34
N PRO A 14 -11.71 4.15 3.65
CA PRO A 14 -10.78 3.51 2.74
C PRO A 14 -10.41 4.58 1.72
N VAL A 15 -9.20 5.13 1.88
CA VAL A 15 -8.70 6.18 1.01
C VAL A 15 -8.74 5.56 -0.37
N ALA A 16 -9.59 6.11 -1.24
CA ALA A 16 -9.75 5.60 -2.58
C ALA A 16 -8.45 5.89 -3.33
N VAL A 17 -7.53 4.93 -3.28
CA VAL A 17 -6.27 4.98 -4.00
C VAL A 17 -6.56 4.64 -5.46
N ASP A 18 -6.24 5.56 -6.37
CA ASP A 18 -6.35 5.28 -7.80
C ASP A 18 -5.18 4.37 -8.23
N THR A 19 -5.41 3.06 -8.18
CA THR A 19 -4.41 2.06 -8.58
C THR A 19 -4.27 1.93 -10.10
N LYS A 20 -4.97 2.77 -10.88
CA LYS A 20 -4.89 2.80 -12.35
C LYS A 20 -3.91 3.85 -12.85
N ALA A 21 -3.59 4.85 -12.04
CA ALA A 21 -2.63 5.91 -12.32
C ALA A 21 -1.37 5.81 -11.45
N GLY A 22 -0.46 6.75 -11.65
CA GLY A 22 0.78 6.86 -10.89
C GLY A 22 1.67 5.63 -11.01
N ILE A 23 2.16 5.17 -9.87
CA ILE A 23 3.23 4.17 -9.73
C ILE A 23 2.69 2.75 -9.96
N PHE A 24 1.42 2.52 -9.64
CA PHE A 24 0.76 1.21 -9.66
C PHE A 24 0.92 0.43 -10.97
N PRO A 25 0.56 0.97 -12.16
CA PRO A 25 0.76 0.23 -13.41
C PRO A 25 2.23 -0.14 -13.67
N GLN A 26 3.16 0.73 -13.28
CA GLN A 26 4.59 0.46 -13.43
C GLN A 26 5.08 -0.59 -12.42
N PHE A 27 4.59 -0.53 -11.18
CA PHE A 27 4.80 -1.56 -10.17
C PHE A 27 4.32 -2.92 -10.66
N ARG A 28 3.07 -3.02 -11.14
CA ARG A 28 2.52 -4.27 -11.68
C ARG A 28 3.38 -4.83 -12.80
N LYS A 29 3.87 -3.96 -13.69
CA LYS A 29 4.67 -4.39 -14.83
C LYS A 29 5.99 -5.02 -14.35
N LEU A 30 6.68 -4.38 -13.42
CA LEU A 30 7.91 -4.90 -12.83
C LEU A 30 7.64 -6.18 -12.02
N TRP A 31 6.57 -6.17 -11.22
CA TRP A 31 6.19 -7.30 -10.39
C TRP A 31 5.85 -8.54 -11.23
N ASN A 32 4.96 -8.42 -12.21
CA ASN A 32 4.61 -9.52 -13.11
C ASN A 32 5.77 -9.93 -14.04
N GLY A 33 6.74 -9.03 -14.25
CA GLY A 33 7.99 -9.32 -14.96
C GLY A 33 9.02 -10.10 -14.12
N GLY A 34 8.75 -10.37 -12.84
CA GLY A 34 9.66 -11.05 -11.92
C GLY A 34 10.69 -10.12 -11.26
N GLU A 35 10.68 -8.83 -11.56
CA GLU A 35 11.55 -7.81 -10.96
C GLU A 35 10.98 -7.29 -9.63
N HIS A 36 10.65 -8.19 -8.70
CA HIS A 36 9.98 -7.82 -7.45
C HIS A 36 10.76 -6.79 -6.63
N ARG A 37 12.08 -6.94 -6.47
CA ARG A 37 12.93 -5.96 -5.77
C ARG A 37 12.89 -4.58 -6.41
N ASN A 38 12.87 -4.52 -7.74
CA ASN A 38 12.86 -3.26 -8.48
C ASN A 38 11.48 -2.57 -8.33
N ALA A 39 10.39 -3.35 -8.32
CA ALA A 39 9.05 -2.85 -8.02
C ALA A 39 8.98 -2.24 -6.60
N ILE A 40 9.53 -2.93 -5.59
CA ILE A 40 9.58 -2.42 -4.21
C ILE A 40 10.45 -1.17 -4.11
N ASN A 41 11.60 -1.12 -4.78
CA ASN A 41 12.44 0.08 -4.80
C ASN A 41 11.73 1.28 -5.44
N LEU A 42 10.98 1.06 -6.52
CA LEU A 42 10.16 2.08 -7.15
C LEU A 42 9.09 2.61 -6.18
N ALA A 43 8.37 1.72 -5.50
CA ALA A 43 7.38 2.07 -4.49
C ALA A 43 7.98 2.87 -3.30
N ASN A 44 9.18 2.50 -2.86
CA ASN A 44 9.91 3.23 -1.82
C ASN A 44 10.39 4.60 -2.30
N ALA A 45 10.85 4.70 -3.55
CA ALA A 45 11.34 5.96 -4.14
C ALA A 45 10.22 7.00 -4.29
N GLU A 46 9.01 6.56 -4.63
CA GLU A 46 7.82 7.43 -4.76
C GLU A 46 7.23 7.87 -3.41
N LYS A 47 7.78 7.39 -2.28
CA LYS A 47 7.29 7.70 -0.93
C LYS A 47 5.77 7.48 -0.79
N LEU A 48 5.32 6.32 -1.24
CA LEU A 48 3.90 5.96 -1.17
C LEU A 48 3.34 6.11 0.24
N SER A 49 2.11 6.61 0.28
CA SER A 49 1.33 6.70 1.51
C SER A 49 0.97 5.32 2.03
N GLU A 50 0.62 5.23 3.30
CA GLU A 50 0.22 3.96 3.92
C GLU A 50 -0.97 3.29 3.20
N ALA A 51 -1.93 4.09 2.72
CA ALA A 51 -3.05 3.61 1.93
C ALA A 51 -2.62 3.03 0.57
N GLU A 52 -1.61 3.62 -0.07
CA GLU A 52 -1.09 3.15 -1.35
C GLU A 52 -0.31 1.84 -1.18
N TRP A 53 0.46 1.73 -0.10
CA TRP A 53 1.07 0.47 0.30
C TRP A 53 0.04 -0.60 0.63
N ALA A 54 -1.04 -0.26 1.32
CA ALA A 54 -2.13 -1.19 1.61
C ALA A 54 -2.81 -1.67 0.32
N ALA A 55 -3.02 -0.78 -0.66
CA ALA A 55 -3.58 -1.13 -1.96
C ALA A 55 -2.65 -2.07 -2.76
N LEU A 56 -1.34 -1.78 -2.78
CA LEU A 56 -0.34 -2.67 -3.39
C LEU A 56 -0.31 -4.03 -2.69
N HIS A 57 -0.36 -4.06 -1.36
CA HIS A 57 -0.30 -5.29 -0.59
C HIS A 57 -1.57 -6.14 -0.75
N ALA A 58 -2.73 -5.50 -0.88
CA ALA A 58 -4.00 -6.19 -1.19
C ALA A 58 -3.98 -6.84 -2.58
N GLU A 59 -3.36 -6.19 -3.56
CA GLU A 59 -3.21 -6.72 -4.92
C GLU A 59 -2.08 -7.77 -5.02
N PHE A 60 -0.99 -7.58 -4.28
CA PHE A 60 0.20 -8.41 -4.27
C PHE A 60 0.62 -8.78 -2.83
N PRO A 61 0.02 -9.81 -2.22
CA PRO A 61 0.37 -10.23 -0.86
C PRO A 61 1.83 -10.73 -0.74
N GLY A 62 2.46 -11.09 -1.87
CA GLY A 62 3.88 -11.46 -1.92
C GLY A 62 4.85 -10.31 -1.63
N ILE A 63 4.39 -9.05 -1.63
CA ILE A 63 5.19 -7.87 -1.30
C ILE A 63 5.88 -8.01 0.04
N VAL A 64 5.13 -8.41 1.09
CA VAL A 64 5.69 -8.57 2.44
C VAL A 64 6.77 -9.65 2.47
N ALA A 65 6.61 -10.74 1.71
CA ALA A 65 7.64 -11.78 1.62
C ALA A 65 8.94 -11.23 1.02
N VAL A 66 8.85 -10.38 -0.01
CA VAL A 66 10.03 -9.79 -0.67
C VAL A 66 10.72 -8.73 0.19
N ILE A 67 9.96 -7.96 0.98
CA ILE A 67 10.51 -6.96 1.89
C ILE A 67 11.25 -7.61 3.07
N ASN A 68 10.79 -8.78 3.53
CA ASN A 68 11.39 -9.51 4.66
C ASN A 68 12.54 -10.47 4.28
N GLN A 69 12.98 -10.50 3.01
CA GLN A 69 14.13 -11.29 2.55
C GLN A 69 15.47 -10.57 2.71
#